data_AF-A0A358U3L7-F1
#
_entry.id   AF-A0A358U3L7-F1
#
_cell.length_a   1.000
_cell.length_b   1.000
_cell.length_c   1.000
_cell.angle_alpha   90.00
_cell.angle_beta   90.00
_cell.angle_gamma   90.00
#
_symmetry.space_group_name_H-M   'P 1'
#
loop_
_entity.id
_entity.type
_entity.pdbx_description
1 polymer ?
#
loop_
_entity_poly.entity_id
_entity_poly.type
_entity_poly.pdbx_seq_one_letter_code
_entity_poly.pdbx_strand_id
1 'polypeptide(L)'
;MSKLVPPHGGKLTPVLLPESQRADALAKAKTLPVIRMTSRETSDLLMIGMGAFSPLTGFMDKANYESVVETKHLTNGLAWPLPITLSVTPEQAETLKIGMEVALVDDETDTYCGILTVNDKYEYDKVKECKAVFFTDDAAHDGVVKVMAQGSINVGGELVTFSQLGYASKYGDYYATPAQTRAIFDEKGWATVAAFQTRNPLHRSHEFLCKMGNEICDGLFIHPIVGKLKEGDIPAETRLECYEVLLKNYFNEKNAVMKVYPMEMRYAGPSEAILHSIFRQNFGCSHILVGRDHAGVGDYYSAYQAQEIFDLFKPGELLCQPIKVTAAMHCSKCDGMTTEKTCPHGKEDHLKISGTKLRAMLAAGELPPGEFSRPEVLKILLKYYASK
;
A
#
# COMPACT_ATOMS: atom_id res chain seq x y z
N MET A 1 -0.70 7.05 -28.30
CA MET A 1 -0.50 5.88 -27.41
C MET A 1 0.16 6.37 -26.14
N SER A 2 -0.24 5.84 -24.98
CA SER A 2 0.36 6.20 -23.69
C SER A 2 1.86 5.89 -23.68
N LYS A 3 2.65 6.72 -23.00
CA LYS A 3 4.10 6.52 -22.81
C LYS A 3 4.43 5.88 -21.46
N LEU A 4 3.42 5.65 -20.62
CA LEU A 4 3.57 5.09 -19.29
C LEU A 4 3.97 3.61 -19.35
N VAL A 5 4.54 3.12 -18.25
CA VAL A 5 4.79 1.69 -18.06
C VAL A 5 3.50 0.88 -18.27
N PRO A 6 3.52 -0.25 -18.99
CA PRO A 6 2.33 -1.08 -19.14
C PRO A 6 1.89 -1.65 -17.77
N PRO A 7 0.60 -1.92 -17.57
CA PRO A 7 0.13 -2.60 -16.37
C PRO A 7 0.86 -3.93 -16.14
N HIS A 8 0.90 -4.38 -14.89
CA HIS A 8 1.45 -5.69 -14.56
C HIS A 8 0.58 -6.79 -15.20
N GLY A 9 1.19 -7.68 -15.99
CA GLY A 9 0.46 -8.60 -16.86
C GLY A 9 -0.09 -7.99 -18.15
N GLY A 10 0.31 -6.76 -18.50
CA GLY A 10 0.05 -6.11 -19.79
C GLY A 10 -1.26 -5.34 -19.90
N LYS A 11 -2.24 -5.58 -19.02
CA LYS A 11 -3.51 -4.83 -18.98
C LYS A 11 -4.07 -4.74 -17.56
N LEU A 12 -4.86 -3.70 -17.30
CA LEU A 12 -5.65 -3.62 -16.08
C LEU A 12 -6.85 -4.59 -16.18
N THR A 13 -7.21 -5.17 -15.04
CA THR A 13 -8.27 -6.16 -14.86
C THR A 13 -9.20 -5.77 -13.70
N PRO A 14 -9.76 -4.55 -13.67
CA PRO A 14 -10.69 -4.17 -12.62
C PRO A 14 -11.94 -5.05 -12.68
N VAL A 15 -12.44 -5.43 -11.50
CA VAL A 15 -13.67 -6.21 -11.35
C VAL A 15 -14.77 -5.44 -10.59
N LEU A 16 -14.57 -4.13 -10.40
CA LEU A 16 -15.60 -3.21 -9.94
C LEU A 16 -16.63 -2.98 -11.05
N LEU A 17 -17.88 -3.34 -10.76
CA LEU A 17 -18.99 -3.20 -11.70
C LEU A 17 -19.26 -1.73 -12.06
N PRO A 18 -19.70 -1.47 -13.30
CA PRO A 18 -20.25 -0.17 -13.70
C PRO A 18 -21.39 0.23 -12.77
N GLU A 19 -21.53 1.53 -12.51
CA GLU A 19 -22.52 2.07 -11.56
C GLU A 19 -23.95 1.57 -11.84
N SER A 20 -24.33 1.47 -13.12
CA SER A 20 -25.65 1.01 -13.55
C SER A 20 -25.97 -0.44 -13.17
N GLN A 21 -24.98 -1.27 -12.83
CA GLN A 21 -25.16 -2.69 -12.49
C GLN A 21 -25.04 -2.95 -10.98
N ARG A 22 -24.61 -1.96 -10.19
CA ARG A 22 -24.29 -2.16 -8.76
C ARG A 22 -25.53 -2.45 -7.91
N ALA A 23 -26.66 -1.82 -8.21
CA ALA A 23 -27.91 -2.02 -7.48
C ALA A 23 -28.42 -3.47 -7.61
N ASP A 24 -28.42 -4.01 -8.83
CA ASP A 24 -28.84 -5.38 -9.10
C ASP A 24 -27.89 -6.41 -8.48
N ALA A 25 -26.58 -6.17 -8.58
CA ALA A 25 -25.57 -7.02 -7.95
C ALA A 25 -25.71 -7.04 -6.42
N LEU A 26 -25.98 -5.88 -5.80
CA LEU A 26 -26.26 -5.79 -4.36
C LEU A 26 -27.54 -6.54 -3.99
N ALA A 27 -28.61 -6.41 -4.78
CA ALA A 27 -29.86 -7.13 -4.55
C ALA A 27 -29.66 -8.65 -4.63
N LYS A 28 -28.90 -9.13 -5.62
CA LYS A 28 -28.48 -10.53 -5.75
C LYS A 28 -27.67 -10.97 -4.54
N ALA A 29 -26.65 -10.21 -4.15
CA ALA A 29 -25.76 -10.56 -3.03
C ALA A 29 -26.52 -10.81 -1.72
N LYS A 30 -27.57 -10.04 -1.43
CA LYS A 30 -28.41 -10.23 -0.24
C LYS A 30 -29.18 -11.55 -0.19
N THR A 31 -29.25 -12.29 -1.29
CA THR A 31 -29.89 -13.62 -1.38
C THR A 31 -28.90 -14.78 -1.28
N LEU A 32 -27.59 -14.51 -1.34
CA LEU A 32 -26.54 -15.52 -1.35
C LEU A 32 -26.07 -15.86 0.08
N PRO A 33 -25.46 -17.04 0.28
CA PRO A 33 -24.70 -17.30 1.50
C PRO A 33 -23.60 -16.27 1.69
N VAL A 34 -23.32 -15.94 2.95
CA VAL A 34 -22.38 -14.87 3.30
C VAL A 34 -21.06 -15.44 3.80
N ILE A 35 -19.96 -14.89 3.28
CA ILE A 35 -18.64 -14.93 3.92
C ILE A 35 -18.35 -13.54 4.47
N ARG A 36 -17.99 -13.48 5.75
CA ARG A 36 -17.56 -12.25 6.41
C ARG A 36 -16.07 -12.06 6.24
N MET A 37 -15.68 -10.87 5.83
CA MET A 37 -14.30 -10.50 5.55
C MET A 37 -13.75 -9.62 6.66
N THR A 38 -12.53 -9.93 7.08
CA THR A 38 -11.71 -9.03 7.89
C THR A 38 -11.39 -7.76 7.11
N SER A 39 -11.00 -6.67 7.79
CA SER A 39 -10.57 -5.44 7.11
C SER A 39 -9.38 -5.63 6.15
N ARG A 40 -8.54 -6.65 6.40
CA ARG A 40 -7.48 -7.09 5.48
C ARG A 40 -8.06 -7.61 4.17
N GLU A 41 -9.00 -8.56 4.23
CA GLU A 41 -9.63 -9.19 3.07
C GLU A 41 -10.52 -8.20 2.32
N THR A 42 -11.22 -7.32 3.04
CA THR A 42 -12.00 -6.24 2.41
C THR A 42 -11.09 -5.28 1.65
N SER A 43 -9.93 -4.90 2.23
CA SER A 43 -8.94 -4.07 1.53
C SER A 43 -8.43 -4.74 0.25
N ASP A 44 -8.15 -6.04 0.30
CA ASP A 44 -7.72 -6.81 -0.88
C ASP A 44 -8.79 -6.85 -1.96
N LEU A 45 -10.06 -7.08 -1.57
CA LEU A 45 -11.19 -7.01 -2.49
C LEU A 45 -11.29 -5.63 -3.16
N LEU A 46 -11.10 -4.54 -2.42
CA LEU A 46 -11.12 -3.18 -3.00
C LEU A 46 -9.96 -2.96 -3.98
N MET A 47 -8.76 -3.43 -3.64
CA MET A 47 -7.57 -3.33 -4.48
C MET A 47 -7.68 -4.17 -5.77
N ILE A 48 -8.25 -5.38 -5.69
CA ILE A 48 -8.61 -6.20 -6.86
C ILE A 48 -9.71 -5.50 -7.67
N GLY A 49 -10.77 -5.05 -7.00
CA GLY A 49 -11.93 -4.38 -7.62
C GLY A 49 -11.53 -3.20 -8.49
N MET A 50 -10.64 -2.33 -8.00
CA MET A 50 -10.17 -1.18 -8.78
C MET A 50 -9.08 -1.52 -9.82
N GLY A 51 -8.60 -2.75 -9.87
CA GLY A 51 -7.50 -3.17 -10.76
C GLY A 51 -6.11 -2.75 -10.26
N ALA A 52 -5.96 -2.36 -8.99
CA ALA A 52 -4.65 -2.07 -8.41
C ALA A 52 -3.83 -3.35 -8.28
N PHE A 53 -4.49 -4.49 -8.04
CA PHE A 53 -3.87 -5.82 -7.98
C PHE A 53 -3.93 -6.60 -9.29
N SER A 54 -4.10 -5.94 -10.44
CA SER A 54 -3.98 -6.61 -11.74
C SER A 54 -2.64 -7.36 -11.87
N PRO A 55 -2.66 -8.60 -12.40
CA PRO A 55 -3.74 -9.21 -13.18
C PRO A 55 -4.79 -9.99 -12.37
N LEU A 56 -4.77 -9.95 -11.03
CA LEU A 56 -5.76 -10.67 -10.23
C LEU A 56 -7.17 -10.19 -10.55
N THR A 57 -8.08 -11.14 -10.69
CA THR A 57 -9.54 -10.94 -10.87
C THR A 57 -10.32 -11.53 -9.70
N GLY A 58 -9.61 -11.98 -8.66
CA GLY A 58 -10.15 -12.87 -7.65
C GLY A 58 -9.18 -13.13 -6.51
N PHE A 59 -9.66 -13.80 -5.45
CA PHE A 59 -8.79 -14.37 -4.44
C PHE A 59 -8.08 -15.60 -5.01
N MET A 60 -6.82 -15.80 -4.61
CA MET A 60 -5.96 -16.84 -5.18
C MET A 60 -6.53 -18.25 -4.96
N ASP A 61 -6.40 -19.08 -5.99
CA ASP A 61 -6.53 -20.53 -5.87
C ASP A 61 -5.27 -21.14 -5.24
N LYS A 62 -5.32 -22.45 -4.99
CA LYS A 62 -4.20 -23.18 -4.38
C LYS A 62 -2.92 -23.05 -5.19
N ALA A 63 -3.02 -23.16 -6.52
CA ALA A 63 -1.87 -23.15 -7.40
C ALA A 63 -1.13 -21.80 -7.37
N ASN A 64 -1.86 -20.68 -7.44
CA ASN A 64 -1.23 -19.35 -7.30
C ASN A 64 -0.72 -19.12 -5.89
N TYR A 65 -1.45 -19.55 -4.86
CA TYR A 65 -0.99 -19.46 -3.48
C TYR A 65 0.36 -20.18 -3.27
N GLU A 66 0.45 -21.45 -3.66
CA GLU A 66 1.66 -22.26 -3.52
C GLU A 66 2.82 -21.64 -4.31
N SER A 67 2.57 -21.27 -5.56
CA SER A 67 3.57 -20.63 -6.43
C SER A 67 4.12 -19.33 -5.81
N VAL A 68 3.25 -18.50 -5.24
CA VAL A 68 3.65 -17.24 -4.61
C VAL A 68 4.49 -17.48 -3.36
N VAL A 69 4.05 -18.39 -2.49
CA VAL A 69 4.78 -18.73 -1.25
C VAL A 69 6.16 -19.32 -1.57
N GLU A 70 6.26 -20.16 -2.60
CA GLU A 70 7.50 -20.88 -2.91
C GLU A 70 8.47 -20.08 -3.76
N THR A 71 7.96 -19.32 -4.74
CA THR A 71 8.79 -18.74 -5.80
C THR A 71 8.65 -17.23 -5.93
N LYS A 72 7.70 -16.60 -5.22
CA LYS A 72 7.33 -15.19 -5.41
C LYS A 72 6.84 -14.86 -6.82
N HIS A 73 6.16 -15.82 -7.45
CA HIS A 73 5.54 -15.67 -8.75
C HIS A 73 4.14 -16.27 -8.76
N LEU A 74 3.25 -15.69 -9.57
CA LEU A 74 2.01 -16.34 -9.97
C LEU A 74 2.31 -17.53 -10.89
N THR A 75 1.34 -18.43 -11.06
CA THR A 75 1.47 -19.61 -11.95
C THR A 75 1.74 -19.26 -13.41
N ASN A 76 1.38 -18.05 -13.85
CA ASN A 76 1.67 -17.54 -15.18
C ASN A 76 3.09 -16.92 -15.31
N GLY A 77 3.90 -17.00 -14.26
CA GLY A 77 5.28 -16.53 -14.22
C GLY A 77 5.44 -15.04 -13.90
N LEU A 78 4.37 -14.31 -13.60
CA LEU A 78 4.47 -12.90 -13.18
C LEU A 78 4.92 -12.78 -11.72
N ALA A 79 5.86 -11.87 -11.45
CA ALA A 79 6.34 -11.60 -10.10
C ALA A 79 5.20 -11.20 -9.15
N TRP A 80 5.11 -11.85 -7.99
CA TRP A 80 4.11 -11.55 -6.98
C TRP A 80 4.56 -12.02 -5.58
N PRO A 81 4.66 -11.13 -4.58
CA PRO A 81 5.50 -11.40 -3.41
C PRO A 81 4.78 -12.02 -2.21
N LEU A 82 3.44 -11.92 -2.14
CA LEU A 82 2.65 -12.40 -1.00
C LEU A 82 1.23 -12.81 -1.41
N PRO A 83 0.62 -13.80 -0.76
CA PRO A 83 -0.70 -14.29 -1.14
C PRO A 83 -1.81 -13.27 -0.90
N ILE A 84 -2.80 -13.25 -1.81
CA ILE A 84 -4.05 -12.49 -1.66
C ILE A 84 -5.19 -13.50 -1.54
N THR A 85 -5.58 -13.80 -0.31
CA THR A 85 -6.45 -14.93 0.04
C THR A 85 -7.68 -14.47 0.84
N LEU A 86 -8.73 -15.29 0.78
CA LEU A 86 -9.91 -15.18 1.62
C LEU A 86 -10.00 -16.45 2.45
N SER A 87 -9.98 -16.32 3.77
CA SER A 87 -9.95 -17.46 4.68
C SER A 87 -11.30 -17.68 5.36
N VAL A 88 -11.65 -18.95 5.59
CA VAL A 88 -12.89 -19.37 6.27
C VAL A 88 -12.60 -20.48 7.27
N THR A 89 -13.53 -20.70 8.21
CA THR A 89 -13.44 -21.85 9.12
C THR A 89 -13.75 -23.16 8.39
N PRO A 90 -13.30 -24.32 8.90
CA PRO A 90 -13.68 -25.62 8.36
C PRO A 90 -15.18 -25.80 8.19
N GLU A 91 -15.96 -25.40 9.20
CA GLU A 91 -17.42 -25.53 9.21
C GLU A 91 -18.06 -24.68 8.11
N GLN A 92 -17.59 -23.45 7.91
CA GLN A 92 -18.07 -22.62 6.81
C GLN A 92 -17.67 -23.22 5.46
N ALA A 93 -16.45 -23.73 5.32
CA ALA A 93 -15.98 -24.33 4.07
C ALA A 93 -16.81 -25.55 3.63
N GLU A 94 -17.34 -26.35 4.56
CA GLU A 94 -18.24 -27.48 4.27
C GLU A 94 -19.54 -27.05 3.60
N THR A 95 -20.04 -25.85 3.91
CA THR A 95 -21.27 -25.30 3.31
C THR A 95 -21.06 -24.79 1.88
N LEU A 96 -19.81 -24.51 1.49
CA LEU A 96 -19.46 -23.96 0.19
C LEU A 96 -19.28 -25.07 -0.85
N LYS A 97 -19.68 -24.82 -2.10
CA LYS A 97 -19.45 -25.74 -3.21
C LYS A 97 -18.68 -25.04 -4.33
N ILE A 98 -17.87 -25.79 -5.08
CA ILE A 98 -17.25 -25.25 -6.29
C ILE A 98 -18.36 -24.84 -7.28
N GLY A 99 -18.20 -23.68 -7.91
CA GLY A 99 -19.20 -23.01 -8.76
C GLY A 99 -20.28 -22.24 -7.99
N MET A 100 -20.27 -22.26 -6.66
CA MET A 100 -21.23 -21.52 -5.85
C MET A 100 -20.88 -20.03 -5.82
N GLU A 101 -21.89 -19.18 -5.92
CA GLU A 101 -21.75 -17.75 -5.65
C GLU A 101 -22.04 -17.46 -4.17
N VAL A 102 -21.17 -16.65 -3.56
CA VAL A 102 -21.31 -16.18 -2.18
C VAL A 102 -21.15 -14.68 -2.10
N ALA A 103 -21.91 -14.05 -1.20
CA ALA A 103 -21.77 -12.66 -0.90
C ALA A 103 -20.61 -12.42 0.07
N LEU A 104 -19.84 -11.38 -0.19
CA LEU A 104 -18.73 -10.95 0.63
C LEU A 104 -19.15 -9.71 1.41
N VAL A 105 -19.14 -9.81 2.74
CA VAL A 105 -19.59 -8.75 3.65
C VAL A 105 -18.44 -8.30 4.53
N ASP A 106 -18.23 -6.99 4.60
CA ASP A 106 -17.26 -6.40 5.52
C ASP A 106 -17.73 -6.55 6.97
N ASP A 107 -16.89 -7.15 7.82
CA ASP A 107 -17.26 -7.49 9.19
C ASP A 107 -17.38 -6.25 10.12
N GLU A 108 -16.72 -5.15 9.76
CA GLU A 108 -16.72 -3.92 10.58
C GLU A 108 -17.94 -3.03 10.32
N THR A 109 -18.46 -3.03 9.09
CA THR A 109 -19.53 -2.12 8.65
C THR A 109 -20.82 -2.81 8.23
N ASP A 110 -20.87 -4.14 8.25
CA ASP A 110 -21.97 -4.97 7.71
C ASP A 110 -22.29 -4.68 6.23
N THR A 111 -21.35 -4.08 5.50
CA THR A 111 -21.55 -3.67 4.11
C THR A 111 -21.28 -4.84 3.17
N TYR A 112 -22.23 -5.11 2.27
CA TYR A 112 -22.02 -6.03 1.15
C TYR A 112 -21.04 -5.40 0.15
N CYS A 113 -19.93 -6.08 -0.11
CA CYS A 113 -18.81 -5.55 -0.88
C CYS A 113 -18.71 -6.13 -2.29
N GLY A 114 -19.02 -7.42 -2.44
CA GLY A 114 -18.90 -8.14 -3.70
C GLY A 114 -19.53 -9.52 -3.66
N ILE A 115 -19.39 -10.23 -4.77
CA ILE A 115 -19.76 -11.64 -4.92
C ILE A 115 -18.51 -12.39 -5.38
N LEU A 116 -18.27 -13.56 -4.77
CA LEU A 116 -17.24 -14.51 -5.17
C LEU A 116 -17.90 -15.74 -5.79
N THR A 117 -17.42 -16.15 -6.97
CA THR A 117 -17.69 -17.50 -7.49
C THR A 117 -16.58 -18.43 -7.02
N VAL A 118 -16.93 -19.39 -6.16
CA VAL A 118 -15.96 -20.31 -5.54
C VAL A 118 -15.38 -21.26 -6.60
N ASN A 119 -14.09 -21.13 -6.89
CA ASN A 119 -13.40 -22.01 -7.84
C ASN A 119 -12.52 -23.05 -7.15
N ASP A 120 -12.04 -22.72 -5.94
CA ASP A 120 -11.15 -23.59 -5.19
C ASP A 120 -11.35 -23.42 -3.67
N LYS A 121 -11.04 -24.46 -2.92
CA LYS A 121 -11.02 -24.47 -1.45
C LYS A 121 -9.88 -25.36 -0.98
N TYR A 122 -8.97 -24.82 -0.19
CA TYR A 122 -7.75 -25.55 0.16
C TYR A 122 -7.23 -25.18 1.55
N GLU A 123 -6.65 -26.17 2.21
CA GLU A 123 -5.83 -25.96 3.40
C GLU A 123 -4.47 -25.40 3.01
N TYR A 124 -3.86 -24.66 3.92
CA TYR A 124 -2.57 -24.03 3.71
C TYR A 124 -1.73 -24.01 4.99
N ASP A 125 -0.40 -24.02 4.82
CA ASP A 125 0.54 -23.91 5.92
C ASP A 125 0.82 -22.44 6.25
N LYS A 126 0.13 -21.94 7.28
CA LYS A 126 0.28 -20.57 7.80
C LYS A 126 1.70 -20.26 8.24
N VAL A 127 2.42 -21.23 8.81
CA VAL A 127 3.80 -21.02 9.29
C VAL A 127 4.75 -20.90 8.10
N LYS A 128 4.57 -21.74 7.07
CA LYS A 128 5.31 -21.63 5.81
C LYS A 128 5.05 -20.28 5.14
N GLU A 129 3.79 -19.84 5.08
CA GLU A 129 3.45 -18.51 4.56
C GLU A 129 4.16 -17.40 5.34
N CYS A 130 4.09 -17.45 6.67
CA CYS A 130 4.68 -16.42 7.52
C CYS A 130 6.20 -16.31 7.29
N LYS A 131 6.91 -17.44 7.25
CA LYS A 131 8.35 -17.46 6.96
C LYS A 131 8.67 -16.94 5.57
N ALA A 132 7.86 -17.28 4.57
CA ALA A 132 8.09 -16.86 3.19
C ALA A 132 7.82 -15.37 2.96
N VAL A 133 6.82 -14.80 3.65
CA VAL A 133 6.34 -13.43 3.46
C VAL A 133 7.02 -12.45 4.42
N PHE A 134 7.09 -12.77 5.71
CA PHE A 134 7.60 -11.91 6.79
C PHE A 134 9.03 -12.24 7.21
N PHE A 135 9.64 -13.31 6.68
CA PHE A 135 10.97 -13.77 7.08
C PHE A 135 11.06 -14.18 8.56
N THR A 136 9.91 -14.39 9.21
CA THR A 136 9.76 -14.80 10.60
C THR A 136 8.38 -15.45 10.81
N ASP A 137 8.27 -16.33 11.80
CA ASP A 137 7.01 -16.86 12.34
C ASP A 137 6.76 -16.39 13.79
N ASP A 138 7.46 -15.34 14.22
CA ASP A 138 7.29 -14.76 15.55
C ASP A 138 5.86 -14.21 15.76
N ALA A 139 5.20 -14.72 16.80
CA ALA A 139 3.85 -14.31 17.19
C ALA A 139 3.77 -12.85 17.67
N ALA A 140 4.88 -12.16 17.90
CA ALA A 140 4.90 -10.72 18.17
C ALA A 140 4.88 -9.85 16.89
N HIS A 141 5.12 -10.42 15.71
CA HIS A 141 5.10 -9.68 14.45
C HIS A 141 3.65 -9.39 14.01
N ASP A 142 3.28 -8.11 13.87
CA ASP A 142 1.91 -7.65 13.51
C ASP A 142 1.31 -8.40 12.30
N GLY A 143 2.11 -8.62 11.27
CA GLY A 143 1.71 -9.37 10.07
C GLY A 143 1.47 -10.86 10.30
N VAL A 144 2.27 -11.50 11.16
CA VAL A 144 2.21 -12.93 11.49
C VAL A 144 0.97 -13.20 12.35
N VAL A 145 0.72 -12.36 13.36
CA VAL A 145 -0.49 -12.42 14.20
C VAL A 145 -1.75 -12.55 13.34
N LYS A 146 -1.83 -11.72 12.29
CA LYS A 146 -3.00 -11.71 11.39
C LYS A 146 -3.13 -12.97 10.55
N VAL A 147 -2.05 -13.51 9.99
CA VAL A 147 -2.10 -14.78 9.24
C VAL A 147 -2.44 -15.95 10.16
N MET A 148 -1.87 -15.97 11.36
CA MET A 148 -2.16 -17.03 12.33
C MET A 148 -3.63 -17.00 12.78
N ALA A 149 -4.24 -15.81 12.90
CA ALA A 149 -5.63 -15.62 13.28
C ALA A 149 -6.67 -15.93 12.18
N GLN A 150 -6.25 -16.14 10.93
CA GLN A 150 -7.16 -16.45 9.81
C GLN A 150 -7.86 -17.82 9.96
N GLY A 151 -8.84 -18.12 9.11
CA GLY A 151 -9.35 -19.48 8.94
C GLY A 151 -8.25 -20.47 8.50
N SER A 152 -8.48 -21.77 8.62
CA SER A 152 -7.51 -22.79 8.16
C SER A 152 -7.72 -23.19 6.69
N ILE A 153 -8.80 -22.73 6.06
CA ILE A 153 -9.14 -23.02 4.67
C ILE A 153 -9.24 -21.71 3.91
N ASN A 154 -8.51 -21.60 2.81
CA ASN A 154 -8.65 -20.50 1.87
C ASN A 154 -9.68 -20.85 0.79
N VAL A 155 -10.42 -19.84 0.32
CA VAL A 155 -11.41 -19.94 -0.75
C VAL A 155 -10.93 -19.07 -1.91
N GLY A 156 -10.54 -19.74 -3.00
CA GLY A 156 -10.12 -19.09 -4.24
C GLY A 156 -11.29 -18.96 -5.22
N GLY A 157 -11.29 -17.89 -6.02
CA GLY A 157 -12.40 -17.67 -6.94
C GLY A 157 -12.43 -16.30 -7.59
N GLU A 158 -13.25 -16.19 -8.63
CA GLU A 158 -13.45 -14.94 -9.37
C GLU A 158 -14.38 -14.00 -8.61
N LEU A 159 -14.04 -12.72 -8.62
CA LEU A 159 -14.75 -11.68 -7.91
C LEU A 159 -15.49 -10.75 -8.87
N VAL A 160 -16.63 -10.26 -8.42
CA VAL A 160 -17.19 -8.97 -8.86
C VAL A 160 -17.39 -8.10 -7.62
N THR A 161 -17.05 -6.82 -7.71
CA THR A 161 -17.28 -5.86 -6.62
C THR A 161 -18.27 -4.80 -7.06
N PHE A 162 -19.08 -4.31 -6.12
CA PHE A 162 -20.03 -3.21 -6.37
C PHE A 162 -19.96 -2.16 -5.26
N SER A 163 -19.12 -2.35 -4.25
CA SER A 163 -18.85 -1.39 -3.20
C SER A 163 -17.41 -0.89 -3.29
N GLN A 164 -17.23 0.35 -2.85
CA GLN A 164 -15.93 0.94 -2.57
C GLN A 164 -15.83 1.37 -1.10
N LEU A 165 -16.68 0.80 -0.22
CA LEU A 165 -16.81 1.16 1.20
C LEU A 165 -16.88 2.68 1.49
N GLY A 166 -17.42 3.46 0.54
CA GLY A 166 -17.51 4.91 0.66
C GLY A 166 -16.17 5.66 0.58
N TYR A 167 -15.03 5.01 0.28
CA TYR A 167 -13.73 5.70 0.14
C TYR A 167 -13.78 6.80 -0.92
N ALA A 168 -14.39 6.51 -2.08
CA ALA A 168 -14.55 7.50 -3.14
C ALA A 168 -15.33 8.75 -2.67
N SER A 169 -16.40 8.56 -1.89
CA SER A 169 -17.19 9.67 -1.34
C SER A 169 -16.45 10.41 -0.22
N LYS A 170 -15.75 9.67 0.65
CA LYS A 170 -15.04 10.23 1.81
C LYS A 170 -13.83 11.08 1.39
N TYR A 171 -13.09 10.62 0.39
CA TYR A 171 -11.83 11.25 -0.02
C TYR A 171 -11.95 12.06 -1.32
N GLY A 172 -13.08 11.96 -2.03
CA GLY A 172 -13.38 12.76 -3.22
C GLY A 172 -12.25 12.71 -4.24
N ASP A 173 -11.76 13.89 -4.63
CA ASP A 173 -10.68 14.04 -5.60
C ASP A 173 -9.37 13.41 -5.15
N TYR A 174 -9.16 13.13 -3.86
CA TYR A 174 -7.97 12.43 -3.40
C TYR A 174 -8.01 10.95 -3.72
N TYR A 175 -9.16 10.33 -3.93
CA TYR A 175 -9.24 8.91 -4.26
C TYR A 175 -9.21 8.70 -5.77
N ALA A 176 -8.32 7.82 -6.25
CA ALA A 176 -8.25 7.50 -7.67
C ALA A 176 -7.96 6.02 -7.90
N THR A 177 -8.60 5.47 -8.92
CA THR A 177 -8.29 4.15 -9.47
C THR A 177 -7.03 4.20 -10.35
N PRO A 178 -6.38 3.06 -10.63
CA PRO A 178 -5.30 2.95 -11.60
C PRO A 178 -5.59 3.56 -12.98
N ALA A 179 -6.81 3.39 -13.48
CA ALA A 179 -7.21 3.97 -14.76
C ALA A 179 -7.24 5.51 -14.70
N GLN A 180 -7.73 6.08 -13.60
CA GLN A 180 -7.79 7.53 -13.40
C GLN A 180 -6.41 8.14 -13.22
N THR A 181 -5.50 7.52 -12.46
CA THR A 181 -4.13 8.06 -12.31
C THR A 181 -3.35 8.00 -13.61
N ARG A 182 -3.50 6.91 -14.39
CA ARG A 182 -2.90 6.82 -15.73
C ARG A 182 -3.39 7.93 -16.65
N ALA A 183 -4.70 8.21 -16.66
CA ALA A 183 -5.26 9.31 -17.43
C ALA A 183 -4.68 10.67 -17.01
N ILE A 184 -4.54 10.92 -15.71
CA ILE A 184 -3.91 12.14 -15.17
C ILE A 184 -2.45 12.26 -15.65
N PHE A 185 -1.69 11.17 -15.62
CA PHE A 185 -0.27 11.20 -16.03
C PHE A 185 -0.12 11.38 -17.54
N ASP A 186 -0.99 10.77 -18.34
CA ASP A 186 -1.03 10.96 -19.79
C ASP A 186 -1.40 12.41 -20.17
N GLU A 187 -2.38 13.02 -19.48
CA GLU A 187 -2.75 14.43 -19.67
C GLU A 187 -1.59 15.37 -19.36
N LYS A 188 -0.81 15.06 -18.32
CA LYS A 188 0.42 15.80 -17.98
C LYS A 188 1.59 15.49 -18.91
N GLY A 189 1.45 14.53 -19.82
CA GLY A 189 2.48 14.14 -20.79
C GLY A 189 3.67 13.40 -20.18
N TRP A 190 3.53 12.83 -18.99
CA TRP A 190 4.59 12.11 -18.30
C TRP A 190 4.85 10.74 -18.95
N ALA A 191 6.12 10.34 -19.04
CA ALA A 191 6.52 9.00 -19.47
C ALA A 191 7.07 8.18 -18.29
N THR A 192 7.81 8.84 -17.41
CA THR A 192 8.37 8.25 -16.18
C THR A 192 7.73 8.89 -14.94
N VAL A 193 7.35 8.06 -13.97
CA VAL A 193 6.69 8.54 -12.74
C VAL A 193 7.28 7.83 -11.53
N ALA A 194 7.77 8.60 -10.57
CA ALA A 194 8.26 8.12 -9.29
C ALA A 194 7.14 8.07 -8.25
N ALA A 195 6.86 6.90 -7.71
CA ALA A 195 5.93 6.73 -6.61
C ALA A 195 6.61 6.98 -5.25
N PHE A 196 5.91 7.65 -4.35
CA PHE A 196 6.28 7.74 -2.94
C PHE A 196 5.14 7.22 -2.06
N GLN A 197 5.40 6.11 -1.36
CA GLN A 197 4.49 5.54 -0.38
C GLN A 197 4.60 6.28 0.95
N THR A 198 3.48 6.58 1.59
CA THR A 198 3.50 7.08 2.97
C THR A 198 2.25 6.69 3.77
N ARG A 199 2.40 6.69 5.09
CA ARG A 199 1.31 6.66 6.08
C ARG A 199 1.47 7.71 7.17
N ASN A 200 2.52 8.51 7.09
CA ASN A 200 2.89 9.51 8.09
C ASN A 200 2.93 10.89 7.42
N PRO A 201 2.65 11.97 8.17
CA PRO A 201 2.98 13.32 7.72
C PRO A 201 4.42 13.40 7.19
N LEU A 202 4.62 14.15 6.11
CA LEU A 202 5.94 14.29 5.50
C LEU A 202 6.72 15.40 6.19
N HIS A 203 7.89 15.05 6.70
CA HIS A 203 8.89 15.99 7.21
C HIS A 203 9.91 16.31 6.11
N ARG A 204 10.89 17.20 6.38
CA ARG A 204 11.84 17.64 5.35
C ARG A 204 12.68 16.50 4.77
N SER A 205 12.92 15.44 5.53
CA SER A 205 13.57 14.22 5.02
C SER A 205 12.77 13.56 3.90
N HIS A 206 11.46 13.34 4.10
CA HIS A 206 10.60 12.77 3.07
C HIS A 206 10.37 13.75 1.91
N GLU A 207 10.23 15.04 2.18
CA GLU A 207 10.13 16.07 1.15
C GLU A 207 11.36 16.04 0.22
N PHE A 208 12.56 15.95 0.80
CA PHE A 208 13.81 15.86 0.06
C PHE A 208 13.86 14.61 -0.83
N LEU A 209 13.50 13.44 -0.29
CA LEU A 209 13.46 12.19 -1.06
C LEU A 209 12.41 12.24 -2.20
N CYS A 210 11.24 12.82 -1.94
CA CYS A 210 10.22 13.05 -2.96
C CYS A 210 10.76 13.93 -4.10
N LYS A 211 11.48 15.00 -3.76
CA LYS A 211 12.10 15.89 -4.74
C LYS A 211 13.17 15.19 -5.57
N MET A 212 13.97 14.29 -4.98
CA MET A 212 14.89 13.44 -5.74
C MET A 212 14.15 12.56 -6.76
N GLY A 213 13.04 11.92 -6.35
CA GLY A 213 12.21 11.15 -7.29
C GLY A 213 11.64 12.01 -8.42
N ASN A 214 11.20 13.23 -8.11
CA ASN A 214 10.69 14.19 -9.07
C ASN A 214 11.76 14.77 -10.02
N GLU A 215 13.03 14.76 -9.62
CA GLU A 215 14.15 15.20 -10.48
C GLU A 215 14.54 14.09 -11.47
N ILE A 216 14.43 12.83 -11.05
CA ILE A 216 14.78 11.66 -11.88
C ILE A 216 13.69 11.33 -12.90
N CYS A 217 12.42 11.62 -12.58
CA CYS A 217 11.26 11.27 -13.39
C CYS A 217 10.50 12.52 -13.87
N ASP A 218 9.66 12.36 -14.90
CA ASP A 218 8.81 13.47 -15.40
C ASP A 218 7.80 13.94 -14.36
N GLY A 219 7.37 13.03 -13.47
CA GLY A 219 6.47 13.36 -12.37
C GLY A 219 6.66 12.50 -11.12
N LEU A 220 6.15 13.04 -10.01
CA LEU A 220 6.09 12.43 -8.69
C LEU A 220 4.63 12.10 -8.34
N PHE A 221 4.41 10.87 -7.90
CA PHE A 221 3.15 10.41 -7.38
C PHE A 221 3.25 10.07 -5.89
N ILE A 222 2.84 11.02 -5.04
CA ILE A 222 2.73 10.79 -3.60
C ILE A 222 1.43 10.03 -3.36
N HIS A 223 1.52 8.84 -2.78
CA HIS A 223 0.36 7.97 -2.73
C HIS A 223 0.20 7.36 -1.33
N PRO A 224 -0.35 8.15 -0.38
CA PRO A 224 -0.65 7.69 0.96
C PRO A 224 -1.68 6.55 1.00
N ILE A 225 -1.44 5.64 1.93
CA ILE A 225 -2.41 4.61 2.31
C ILE A 225 -3.50 5.22 3.21
N VAL A 226 -4.75 4.89 2.91
CA VAL A 226 -5.91 5.13 3.78
C VAL A 226 -6.56 3.78 4.08
N GLY A 227 -6.98 3.57 5.32
CA GLY A 227 -7.41 2.25 5.77
C GLY A 227 -7.57 2.22 7.28
N LYS A 228 -7.74 1.00 7.82
CA LYS A 228 -7.75 0.79 9.27
C LYS A 228 -6.42 1.29 9.87
N LEU A 229 -6.53 2.17 10.85
CA LEU A 229 -5.38 2.77 11.53
C LEU A 229 -4.89 1.83 12.65
N LYS A 230 -3.59 1.85 12.93
CA LYS A 230 -3.06 1.27 14.17
C LYS A 230 -3.27 2.26 15.31
N GLU A 231 -3.38 1.76 16.54
CA GLU A 231 -3.37 2.61 17.72
C GLU A 231 -2.13 3.51 17.73
N GLY A 232 -2.34 4.81 17.96
CA GLY A 232 -1.29 5.83 17.92
C GLY A 232 -1.03 6.47 16.55
N ASP A 233 -1.63 5.98 15.47
CA ASP A 233 -1.56 6.62 14.16
C ASP A 233 -2.32 7.95 14.13
N ILE A 234 -1.80 8.90 13.36
CA ILE A 234 -2.48 10.18 13.09
C ILE A 234 -3.65 9.91 12.12
N PRO A 235 -4.86 10.42 12.40
CA PRO A 235 -6.03 10.28 11.52
C PRO A 235 -5.75 10.71 10.08
N ALA A 236 -6.42 10.05 9.13
CA ALA A 236 -6.20 10.29 7.70
C ALA A 236 -6.45 11.76 7.32
N GLU A 237 -7.46 12.40 7.91
CA GLU A 237 -7.85 13.78 7.67
C GLU A 237 -6.73 14.76 8.06
N THR A 238 -6.12 14.57 9.23
CA THR A 238 -4.96 15.36 9.66
C THR A 238 -3.73 15.13 8.78
N ARG A 239 -3.50 13.88 8.33
CA ARG A 239 -2.41 13.59 7.38
C ARG A 239 -2.63 14.27 6.04
N LEU A 240 -3.86 14.26 5.53
CA LEU A 240 -4.22 14.92 4.27
C LEU A 240 -3.98 16.43 4.36
N GLU A 241 -4.41 17.10 5.43
CA GLU A 241 -4.14 18.53 5.65
C GLU A 241 -2.63 18.83 5.62
N CYS A 242 -1.80 17.96 6.22
CA CYS A 242 -0.34 18.09 6.16
C CYS A 242 0.20 17.95 4.71
N TYR A 243 -0.32 17.00 3.93
CA TYR A 243 0.12 16.80 2.54
C TYR A 243 -0.30 17.96 1.64
N GLU A 244 -1.53 18.46 1.79
CA GLU A 244 -2.06 19.59 1.02
C GLU A 244 -1.20 20.84 1.18
N VAL A 245 -0.92 21.22 2.43
CA VAL A 245 -0.07 22.37 2.74
C VAL A 245 1.34 22.19 2.17
N LEU A 246 1.90 20.98 2.29
CA LEU A 246 3.23 20.71 1.77
C LEU A 246 3.27 20.79 0.23
N LEU A 247 2.30 20.18 -0.45
CA LEU A 247 2.20 20.20 -1.92
C LEU A 247 2.01 21.61 -2.45
N LYS A 248 1.08 22.37 -1.86
CA LYS A 248 0.76 23.74 -2.27
C LYS A 248 1.97 24.69 -2.15
N ASN A 249 2.73 24.57 -1.06
CA ASN A 249 3.76 25.55 -0.74
C ASN A 249 5.16 25.13 -1.23
N TYR A 250 5.42 23.84 -1.42
CA TYR A 250 6.79 23.31 -1.58
C TYR A 250 6.99 22.35 -2.76
N PHE A 251 5.95 22.04 -3.53
CA PHE A 251 6.03 21.23 -4.75
C PHE A 251 5.48 22.00 -5.97
N ASN A 252 5.99 21.64 -7.15
CA ASN A 252 5.45 22.14 -8.41
C ASN A 252 4.25 21.28 -8.84
N GLU A 253 3.05 21.86 -8.87
CA GLU A 253 1.80 21.19 -9.27
C GLU A 253 1.82 20.62 -10.70
N LYS A 254 2.72 21.14 -11.56
CA LYS A 254 2.94 20.58 -12.89
C LYS A 254 3.53 19.18 -12.84
N ASN A 255 4.33 18.88 -11.82
CA ASN A 255 5.14 17.67 -11.71
C ASN A 255 4.78 16.77 -10.53
N ALA A 256 3.93 17.21 -9.60
CA ALA A 256 3.52 16.41 -8.44
C ALA A 256 2.01 16.15 -8.43
N VAL A 257 1.60 14.91 -8.19
CA VAL A 257 0.22 14.49 -7.96
C VAL A 257 0.14 13.70 -6.65
N MET A 258 -0.92 13.91 -5.88
CA MET A 258 -1.23 13.10 -4.72
C MET A 258 -2.62 12.51 -4.81
N LYS A 259 -2.72 11.20 -4.54
CA LYS A 259 -3.98 10.45 -4.39
C LYS A 259 -3.85 9.48 -3.22
N VAL A 260 -4.95 8.84 -2.81
CA VAL A 260 -5.01 7.85 -1.75
C VAL A 260 -5.53 6.50 -2.29
N TYR A 261 -5.17 5.41 -1.60
CA TYR A 261 -5.68 4.06 -1.90
C TYR A 261 -6.10 3.31 -0.62
N PRO A 262 -7.11 2.41 -0.71
CA PRO A 262 -7.76 1.78 0.44
C PRO A 262 -7.11 0.43 0.78
N MET A 263 -6.00 0.46 1.50
CA MET A 263 -5.30 -0.78 1.88
C MET A 263 -4.98 -0.80 3.37
N GLU A 264 -4.90 -2.00 3.92
CA GLU A 264 -4.30 -2.24 5.23
C GLU A 264 -2.86 -2.74 5.09
N MET A 265 -1.93 -2.06 5.77
CA MET A 265 -0.51 -2.40 5.74
C MET A 265 -0.24 -3.84 6.21
N ARG A 266 0.64 -4.55 5.51
CA ARG A 266 1.02 -5.94 5.83
C ARG A 266 2.13 -6.02 6.86
N TYR A 267 2.95 -4.96 6.93
CA TYR A 267 4.19 -4.93 7.69
C TYR A 267 5.19 -6.00 7.24
N ALA A 268 5.15 -6.35 5.95
CA ALA A 268 5.96 -7.43 5.39
C ALA A 268 7.30 -6.95 4.83
N GLY A 269 7.73 -5.74 5.20
CA GLY A 269 9.02 -5.16 4.85
C GLY A 269 9.39 -5.40 3.39
N PRO A 270 10.41 -6.22 3.11
CA PRO A 270 10.83 -6.53 1.75
C PRO A 270 9.72 -7.06 0.83
N SER A 271 8.90 -8.02 1.27
CA SER A 271 7.83 -8.59 0.43
C SER A 271 6.77 -7.54 0.08
N GLU A 272 6.44 -6.65 1.02
CA GLU A 272 5.49 -5.56 0.78
C GLU A 272 6.09 -4.46 -0.10
N ALA A 273 7.41 -4.25 -0.10
CA ALA A 273 8.08 -3.34 -1.04
C ALA A 273 7.90 -3.77 -2.50
N ILE A 274 7.98 -5.08 -2.77
CA ILE A 274 7.68 -5.63 -4.10
C ILE A 274 6.20 -5.46 -4.44
N LEU A 275 5.28 -5.67 -3.48
CA LEU A 275 3.85 -5.51 -3.74
C LEU A 275 3.55 -4.04 -4.07
N HIS A 276 4.14 -3.11 -3.31
CA HIS A 276 4.06 -1.68 -3.57
C HIS A 276 4.57 -1.33 -4.98
N SER A 277 5.69 -1.90 -5.42
CA SER A 277 6.16 -1.73 -6.81
C SER A 277 5.12 -2.21 -7.83
N ILE A 278 4.59 -3.42 -7.66
CA ILE A 278 3.62 -4.03 -8.59
C ILE A 278 2.36 -3.19 -8.73
N PHE A 279 1.68 -2.83 -7.63
CA PHE A 279 0.47 -2.03 -7.79
C PHE A 279 0.78 -0.60 -8.23
N ARG A 280 1.94 -0.02 -7.89
CA ARG A 280 2.37 1.27 -8.45
C ARG A 280 2.58 1.20 -9.95
N GLN A 281 3.09 0.09 -10.48
CA GLN A 281 3.09 -0.18 -11.92
C GLN A 281 1.67 -0.10 -12.47
N ASN A 282 0.68 -0.73 -11.82
CA ASN A 282 -0.72 -0.66 -12.25
C ASN A 282 -1.26 0.78 -12.21
N PHE A 283 -0.87 1.60 -11.24
CA PHE A 283 -1.19 3.04 -11.21
C PHE A 283 -0.45 3.89 -12.26
N GLY A 284 0.49 3.31 -13.02
CA GLY A 284 1.23 4.00 -14.09
C GLY A 284 2.64 4.47 -13.70
N CYS A 285 3.16 4.04 -12.54
CA CYS A 285 4.48 4.42 -12.07
C CYS A 285 5.56 3.51 -12.62
N SER A 286 6.55 4.08 -13.29
CA SER A 286 7.75 3.36 -13.75
C SER A 286 8.78 3.20 -12.64
N HIS A 287 8.69 3.99 -11.57
CA HIS A 287 9.63 3.96 -10.46
C HIS A 287 8.91 4.04 -9.10
N ILE A 288 9.56 3.52 -8.06
CA ILE A 288 9.14 3.69 -6.66
C ILE A 288 10.34 4.03 -5.78
N LEU A 289 10.21 5.06 -4.95
CA LEU A 289 11.21 5.38 -3.92
C LEU A 289 11.15 4.30 -2.82
N VAL A 290 12.27 3.60 -2.60
CA VAL A 290 12.41 2.59 -1.56
C VAL A 290 13.49 3.05 -0.60
N GLY A 291 13.07 3.49 0.58
CA GLY A 291 13.95 4.04 1.61
C GLY A 291 14.49 3.02 2.60
N ARG A 292 15.09 3.52 3.68
CA ARG A 292 15.46 2.71 4.84
C ARG A 292 14.21 2.10 5.47
N ASP A 293 14.24 0.81 5.77
CA ASP A 293 13.22 0.07 6.51
C ASP A 293 11.80 0.21 5.89
N HIS A 294 11.76 0.16 4.56
CA HIS A 294 10.50 0.33 3.81
C HIS A 294 9.51 -0.78 4.15
N ALA A 295 8.31 -0.38 4.58
CA ALA A 295 7.24 -1.26 5.03
C ALA A 295 7.59 -2.17 6.22
N GLY A 296 8.66 -1.86 6.96
CA GLY A 296 9.07 -2.63 8.12
C GLY A 296 8.25 -2.38 9.39
N VAL A 297 8.47 -3.25 10.38
CA VAL A 297 7.94 -3.15 11.74
C VAL A 297 8.99 -3.69 12.71
N GLY A 298 9.08 -3.12 13.90
CA GLY A 298 10.05 -3.55 14.92
C GLY A 298 11.48 -3.57 14.38
N ASP A 299 12.23 -4.62 14.73
CA ASP A 299 13.60 -4.86 14.29
C ASP A 299 13.72 -6.16 13.46
N TYR A 300 12.64 -6.55 12.76
CA TYR A 300 12.58 -7.81 11.99
C TYR A 300 13.34 -7.77 10.67
N TYR A 301 13.58 -6.57 10.13
CA TYR A 301 14.20 -6.38 8.82
C TYR A 301 15.48 -5.56 8.94
N SER A 302 16.44 -5.84 8.06
CA SER A 302 17.63 -4.97 7.94
C SER A 302 17.24 -3.59 7.40
N ALA A 303 18.09 -2.59 7.64
CA ALA A 303 17.86 -1.22 7.20
C ALA A 303 17.56 -1.09 5.70
N TYR A 304 18.12 -1.98 4.85
CA TYR A 304 18.00 -1.89 3.39
C TYR A 304 17.55 -3.20 2.72
N GLN A 305 17.10 -4.19 3.50
CA GLN A 305 16.62 -5.47 2.96
C GLN A 305 15.49 -5.31 1.93
N ALA A 306 14.64 -4.30 2.11
CA ALA A 306 13.57 -3.97 1.17
C ALA A 306 14.07 -3.43 -0.18
N GLN A 307 15.31 -2.97 -0.25
CA GLN A 307 15.97 -2.61 -1.52
C GLN A 307 16.65 -3.83 -2.15
N GLU A 308 17.26 -4.69 -1.33
CA GLU A 308 17.99 -5.88 -1.75
C GLU A 308 17.06 -6.93 -2.38
N ILE A 309 15.82 -7.07 -1.89
CA ILE A 309 14.86 -8.05 -2.43
C ILE A 309 14.54 -7.85 -3.92
N PHE A 310 14.66 -6.62 -4.43
CA PHE A 310 14.48 -6.36 -5.87
C PHE A 310 15.53 -7.08 -6.72
N ASP A 311 16.72 -7.32 -6.17
CA ASP A 311 17.83 -7.97 -6.88
C ASP A 311 17.62 -9.50 -7.03
N LEU A 312 16.57 -10.06 -6.39
CA LEU A 312 16.15 -11.45 -6.57
C LEU A 312 15.36 -11.68 -7.86
N PHE A 313 14.84 -10.62 -8.48
CA PHE A 313 14.04 -10.67 -9.70
C PHE A 313 14.92 -10.39 -10.93
N LYS A 314 14.66 -11.10 -12.01
CA LYS A 314 15.39 -10.92 -13.27
C LYS A 314 14.98 -9.59 -13.93
N PRO A 315 15.88 -9.00 -14.75
CA PRO A 315 15.54 -7.83 -15.55
C PRO A 315 14.25 -8.04 -16.34
N GLY A 316 13.26 -7.16 -16.15
CA GLY A 316 11.97 -7.20 -16.82
C GLY A 316 10.84 -7.89 -16.06
N GLU A 317 11.11 -8.64 -14.98
CA GLU A 317 10.05 -9.25 -14.15
C GLU A 317 9.26 -8.20 -13.36
N LEU A 318 9.95 -7.15 -12.91
CA LEU A 318 9.35 -5.95 -12.31
C LEU A 318 9.58 -4.78 -13.27
N LEU A 319 8.54 -4.09 -13.72
CA LEU A 319 8.73 -2.91 -14.59
C LEU A 319 8.76 -1.60 -13.80
N CYS A 320 8.14 -1.56 -12.62
CA CYS A 320 8.28 -0.45 -11.68
C CYS A 320 9.58 -0.61 -10.87
N GLN A 321 10.60 0.13 -11.26
CA GLN A 321 11.96 -0.01 -10.73
C GLN A 321 12.18 0.76 -9.41
N PRO A 322 12.98 0.22 -8.47
CA PRO A 322 13.25 0.93 -7.23
C PRO A 322 14.25 2.08 -7.46
N ILE A 323 13.91 3.27 -6.97
CA ILE A 323 14.89 4.33 -6.67
C ILE A 323 15.34 4.09 -5.22
N LYS A 324 16.47 3.38 -5.07
CA LYS A 324 17.06 3.02 -3.78
C LYS A 324 17.64 4.27 -3.10
N VAL A 325 16.96 4.79 -2.08
CA VAL A 325 17.40 5.98 -1.33
C VAL A 325 17.82 5.61 0.09
N THR A 326 18.91 6.19 0.57
CA THR A 326 19.38 5.99 1.95
C THR A 326 18.71 6.97 2.90
N ALA A 327 18.83 6.75 4.21
CA ALA A 327 18.18 7.61 5.19
C ALA A 327 18.60 9.09 4.99
N ALA A 328 17.60 9.97 4.86
CA ALA A 328 17.82 11.39 4.70
C ALA A 328 17.81 12.12 6.05
N MET A 329 18.69 13.10 6.21
CA MET A 329 18.83 13.93 7.42
C MET A 329 19.30 15.33 7.07
N HIS A 330 19.03 16.29 7.95
CA HIS A 330 19.70 17.58 7.88
C HIS A 330 21.10 17.47 8.52
N CYS A 331 22.13 17.96 7.83
CA CYS A 331 23.49 18.05 8.36
C CYS A 331 23.89 19.53 8.51
N SER A 332 24.34 19.92 9.69
CA SER A 332 24.76 21.30 10.00
C SER A 332 26.00 21.73 9.20
N LYS A 333 26.98 20.83 8.99
CA LYS A 333 28.20 21.13 8.21
C LYS A 333 27.96 21.17 6.71
N CYS A 334 27.04 20.36 6.19
CA CYS A 334 26.63 20.44 4.78
C CYS A 334 25.64 21.59 4.53
N ASP A 335 25.15 22.22 5.59
CA ASP A 335 24.14 23.29 5.57
C ASP A 335 22.89 22.91 4.75
N GLY A 336 22.36 21.70 4.98
CA GLY A 336 21.19 21.24 4.26
C GLY A 336 20.81 19.77 4.42
N MET A 337 19.80 19.38 3.65
CA MET A 337 19.35 17.99 3.54
C MET A 337 20.36 17.16 2.76
N THR A 338 20.70 16.01 3.32
CA THR A 338 21.65 15.05 2.74
C THR A 338 21.18 13.63 3.07
N THR A 339 21.94 12.63 2.64
CA THR A 339 21.70 11.21 2.89
C THR A 339 22.94 10.55 3.47
N GLU A 340 22.79 9.34 4.02
CA GLU A 340 23.93 8.52 4.48
C GLU A 340 24.96 8.28 3.36
N LYS A 341 24.53 8.31 2.09
CA LYS A 341 25.41 8.11 0.93
C LYS A 341 26.21 9.37 0.55
N THR A 342 25.71 10.56 0.88
CA THR A 342 26.24 11.84 0.37
C THR A 342 26.87 12.71 1.46
N CYS A 343 26.64 12.38 2.74
CA CYS A 343 27.24 13.09 3.87
C CYS A 343 28.42 12.31 4.47
N PRO A 344 29.62 12.90 4.59
CA PRO A 344 30.75 12.26 5.26
C PRO A 344 30.79 12.51 6.78
N HIS A 345 29.88 13.32 7.33
CA HIS A 345 29.95 13.80 8.71
C HIS A 345 29.35 12.82 9.74
N GLY A 346 29.72 13.01 11.00
CA GLY A 346 29.28 12.17 12.12
C GLY A 346 27.88 12.52 12.64
N LYS A 347 27.38 11.70 13.58
CA LYS A 347 26.01 11.85 14.15
C LYS A 347 25.83 13.17 14.90
N GLU A 348 26.90 13.75 15.42
CA GLU A 348 26.95 15.04 16.10
C GLU A 348 26.54 16.21 15.19
N ASP A 349 26.74 16.09 13.88
CA ASP A 349 26.37 17.10 12.90
C ASP A 349 24.99 16.83 12.28
N HIS A 350 24.31 15.75 12.68
CA HIS A 350 23.06 15.29 12.07
C HIS A 350 21.85 15.55 12.97
N LEU A 351 20.85 16.25 12.44
CA LEU A 351 19.57 16.40 13.13
C LEU A 351 18.75 15.12 12.98
N LYS A 352 18.61 14.35 14.06
CA LYS A 352 17.72 13.19 14.15
C LYS A 352 16.75 13.35 15.32
N ILE A 353 15.46 13.30 15.01
CA ILE A 353 14.39 13.28 16.01
C ILE A 353 13.61 11.98 15.80
N SER A 354 13.56 11.13 16.83
CA SER A 354 12.76 9.90 16.77
C SER A 354 11.26 10.24 16.79
N GLY A 355 10.42 9.35 16.26
CA GLY A 355 8.97 9.54 16.30
C GLY A 355 8.43 9.70 17.72
N THR A 356 8.99 8.96 18.69
CA THR A 356 8.63 9.11 20.12
C THR A 356 8.99 10.50 20.65
N LYS A 357 10.20 10.99 20.36
CA LYS A 357 10.63 12.33 20.79
C LYS A 357 9.78 13.42 20.13
N LEU A 358 9.50 13.31 18.84
CA LEU A 358 8.64 14.25 18.11
C LEU A 358 7.25 14.33 18.75
N ARG A 359 6.61 13.19 19.03
CA ARG A 359 5.30 13.16 19.68
C ARG A 359 5.31 13.80 21.07
N ALA A 360 6.35 13.52 21.87
CA ALA A 360 6.50 14.11 23.20
C ALA A 360 6.63 15.65 23.12
N MET A 361 7.44 16.16 22.19
CA MET A 361 7.58 17.60 21.97
C MET A 361 6.23 18.23 21.58
N LEU A 362 5.54 17.67 20.58
CA LEU A 362 4.27 18.21 20.11
C LEU A 362 3.16 18.15 21.17
N ALA A 363 3.12 17.09 21.98
CA ALA A 363 2.18 16.98 23.11
C ALA A 363 2.48 18.00 24.23
N ALA A 364 3.75 18.38 24.40
CA ALA A 364 4.15 19.45 25.33
C ALA A 364 3.96 20.87 24.75
N GLY A 365 3.44 21.00 23.52
CA GLY A 365 3.31 22.29 22.84
C GLY A 365 4.63 22.83 22.28
N GLU A 366 5.69 22.01 22.25
CA GLU A 366 7.01 22.38 21.74
C GLU A 366 7.15 22.06 20.25
N LEU A 367 7.79 22.97 19.51
CA LEU A 367 8.06 22.79 18.09
C LEU A 367 9.47 22.21 17.88
N PRO A 368 9.64 21.17 17.02
CA PRO A 368 10.96 20.78 16.57
C PRO A 368 11.60 21.88 15.71
N PRO A 369 12.93 21.84 15.51
CA PRO A 369 13.63 22.80 14.66
C PRO A 369 13.06 22.86 13.24
N GLY A 370 13.14 24.03 12.60
CA GLY A 370 12.62 24.24 11.25
C GLY A 370 13.29 23.38 10.18
N GLU A 371 14.50 22.90 10.45
CA GLU A 371 15.28 21.96 9.66
C GLU A 371 14.68 20.54 9.67
N PHE A 372 13.88 20.20 10.69
CA PHE A 372 13.21 18.91 10.76
C PHE A 372 11.95 18.88 9.91
N SER A 373 11.08 19.88 10.04
CA SER A 373 9.77 19.92 9.37
C SER A 373 9.34 21.35 9.04
N ARG A 374 8.49 21.50 8.02
CA ARG A 374 7.92 22.80 7.65
C ARG A 374 7.04 23.36 8.77
N PRO A 375 7.15 24.66 9.12
CA PRO A 375 6.35 25.27 10.19
C PRO A 375 4.84 25.08 10.03
N GLU A 376 4.34 25.11 8.81
CA GLU A 376 2.92 24.97 8.49
C GLU A 376 2.42 23.53 8.75
N VAL A 377 3.24 22.53 8.41
CA VAL A 377 2.98 21.14 8.77
C VAL A 377 3.01 20.97 10.29
N LEU A 378 4.00 21.54 10.97
CA LEU A 378 4.10 21.46 12.43
C LEU A 378 2.91 22.10 13.15
N LYS A 379 2.37 23.20 12.61
CA LYS A 379 1.18 23.86 13.17
C LYS A 379 -0.05 22.95 13.15
N ILE A 380 -0.24 22.20 12.06
CA ILE A 380 -1.34 21.22 11.95
C ILE A 380 -1.15 20.10 12.98
N LEU A 381 0.06 19.56 13.08
CA LEU A 381 0.37 18.49 14.03
C LEU A 381 0.24 18.96 15.48
N LEU A 382 0.69 20.17 15.80
CA LEU A 382 0.54 20.77 17.12
C LEU A 382 -0.94 20.89 17.52
N LYS A 383 -1.79 21.37 16.61
CA LYS A 383 -3.23 21.46 16.83
C LYS A 383 -3.85 20.08 17.12
N TYR A 384 -3.42 19.06 16.37
CA TYR A 384 -3.87 17.68 16.61
C TYR A 384 -3.45 17.17 17.99
N TYR A 385 -2.16 17.30 18.34
CA TYR A 385 -1.65 16.80 19.63
C TYR A 385 -2.17 17.59 20.83
N ALA A 386 -2.49 18.88 20.68
CA ALA A 386 -3.14 19.67 21.73
C ALA A 386 -4.62 19.30 21.98
N SER A 387 -5.24 18.56 21.06
CA SER A 387 -6.62 18.06 21.20
C SER A 387 -6.72 16.65 21.78
N LYS A 388 -5.56 16.02 22.03
CA LYS A 388 -5.42 14.73 22.71
C LYS A 388 -5.14 14.97 24.19
#